data_AF-A0A5S4FWT1-F1
#
_entry.id   AF-A0A5S4FWT1-F1
#
_cell.length_a   1.000
_cell.length_b   1.000
_cell.length_c   1.000
_cell.angle_alpha   90.00
_cell.angle_beta   90.00
_cell.angle_gamma   90.00
#
_symmetry.space_group_name_H-M   'P 1'
#
loop_
_entity.id
_entity.type
_entity.pdbx_description
1 polymer ?
#
loop_
_entity_poly.entity_id
_entity_poly.type
_entity_poly.pdbx_seq_one_letter_code
_entity_poly.pdbx_strand_id
1 'polypeptide(L)'
;MAVATLVATAPATAAASSPETVNVAPGVTLTQFTVGAKDADDFWTVHVYLPATIDGPLNRAATGLGSREIADRVTAALREKGFEPRVEQVDLPAFADRPGGVLGWIVRVGRYASAAVDVRGVRGAEPQMGTERRAHLRWRGT
;
A
#
# COMPACT_ATOMS: atom_id res chain seq x y z
N MET A 1 2.74 34.08 -32.58
CA MET A 1 1.69 33.82 -31.57
C MET A 1 1.81 32.37 -31.16
N ALA A 2 2.09 32.10 -29.88
CA ALA A 2 2.15 30.74 -29.34
C ALA A 2 0.89 30.49 -28.52
N VAL A 3 0.17 29.40 -28.82
CA VAL A 3 -1.01 28.96 -28.07
C VAL A 3 -0.54 27.91 -27.09
N ALA A 4 -0.64 28.20 -25.79
CA ALA A 4 -0.40 27.23 -24.73
C ALA A 4 -1.69 26.46 -24.46
N THR A 5 -1.70 25.16 -24.74
CA THR A 5 -2.80 24.27 -24.40
C THR A 5 -2.62 23.78 -22.97
N LEU A 6 -3.52 24.19 -22.07
CA LEU A 6 -3.58 23.67 -20.71
C LEU A 6 -4.31 22.31 -20.74
N VAL A 7 -3.60 21.21 -20.46
CA VAL A 7 -4.23 19.90 -20.23
C VAL A 7 -4.54 19.80 -18.74
N ALA A 8 -5.81 19.90 -18.38
CA ALA A 8 -6.29 19.55 -17.04
C ALA A 8 -6.57 18.05 -17.00
N THR A 9 -5.77 17.30 -16.25
CA THR A 9 -6.01 15.87 -16.00
C THR A 9 -7.14 15.74 -14.98
N ALA A 10 -8.35 15.40 -15.44
CA ALA A 10 -9.42 14.94 -14.56
C ALA A 10 -9.03 13.57 -13.94
N PRO A 11 -9.46 13.25 -12.70
CA PRO A 11 -9.25 11.91 -12.17
C PRO A 11 -9.98 10.91 -13.07
N ALA A 12 -9.28 9.83 -13.44
CA ALA A 12 -9.90 8.71 -14.14
C ALA A 12 -11.04 8.19 -13.28
N THR A 13 -12.29 8.42 -13.70
CA THR A 13 -13.42 7.68 -13.14
C THR A 13 -13.22 6.24 -13.57
N ALA A 14 -12.80 5.40 -12.63
CA ALA A 14 -12.72 3.97 -12.82
C ALA A 14 -14.05 3.48 -13.40
N ALA A 15 -14.04 2.94 -14.63
CA ALA A 15 -15.25 2.48 -15.28
C ALA A 15 -15.91 1.39 -14.42
N ALA A 16 -17.15 1.62 -14.03
CA ALA A 16 -17.95 0.63 -13.32
C ALA A 16 -18.65 -0.28 -14.33
N SER A 17 -18.78 -1.56 -14.01
CA SER A 17 -19.69 -2.45 -14.72
C SER A 17 -21.13 -1.96 -14.54
N SER A 18 -22.01 -2.33 -15.48
CA SER A 18 -23.43 -2.16 -15.25
C SER A 18 -23.85 -2.90 -13.96
N PRO A 19 -24.73 -2.31 -13.14
CA PRO A 19 -25.23 -2.96 -11.94
C PRO A 19 -26.14 -4.13 -12.29
N GLU A 20 -25.91 -5.27 -11.64
CA GLU A 20 -26.74 -6.47 -11.72
C GLU A 20 -27.58 -6.56 -10.46
N THR A 21 -28.90 -6.70 -10.59
CA THR A 21 -29.84 -6.81 -9.45
C THR A 21 -30.61 -8.11 -9.51
N VAL A 22 -30.66 -8.85 -8.39
CA VAL A 22 -31.44 -10.08 -8.24
C VAL A 22 -32.32 -10.01 -6.99
N ASN A 23 -33.54 -10.56 -7.09
CA ASN A 23 -34.41 -10.77 -5.92
C ASN A 23 -33.95 -12.04 -5.20
N VAL A 24 -33.59 -11.96 -3.92
CA VAL A 24 -33.09 -13.12 -3.15
C VAL A 24 -34.17 -13.71 -2.25
N ALA A 25 -35.14 -12.91 -1.84
CA ALA A 25 -36.33 -13.29 -1.07
C ALA A 25 -37.43 -12.23 -1.26
N PRO A 26 -38.68 -12.47 -0.84
CA PRO A 26 -39.72 -11.44 -0.89
C PRO A 26 -39.30 -10.15 -0.18
N GLY A 27 -39.30 -9.04 -0.90
CA GLY A 27 -38.88 -7.72 -0.38
C GLY A 27 -37.37 -7.52 -0.24
N VAL A 28 -36.53 -8.42 -0.75
CA VAL A 28 -35.07 -8.35 -0.62
C VAL A 28 -34.39 -8.46 -1.98
N THR A 29 -33.54 -7.48 -2.30
CA THR A 29 -32.70 -7.44 -3.51
C THR A 29 -31.22 -7.40 -3.16
N LEU A 30 -30.41 -8.05 -4.00
CA LEU A 30 -28.95 -7.90 -4.04
C LEU A 30 -28.60 -7.16 -5.32
N THR A 31 -27.87 -6.05 -5.19
CA THR A 31 -27.28 -5.33 -6.32
C THR A 31 -25.76 -5.40 -6.23
N GLN A 32 -25.12 -5.86 -7.30
CA GLN A 32 -23.67 -5.97 -7.42
C GLN A 32 -23.16 -5.21 -8.65
N PHE A 33 -21.99 -4.61 -8.54
CA PHE A 33 -21.23 -4.05 -9.66
C PHE A 33 -19.75 -4.04 -9.31
N THR A 34 -18.91 -4.11 -10.34
CA THR A 34 -17.45 -4.03 -10.19
C THR A 34 -17.00 -2.64 -10.59
N VAL A 35 -16.12 -2.03 -9.79
CA VAL A 35 -15.54 -0.72 -10.11
C VAL A 35 -14.05 -0.86 -10.29
N GLY A 36 -13.54 -0.33 -11.40
CA GLY A 36 -12.11 -0.25 -11.67
C GLY A 36 -11.50 -1.53 -12.21
N ALA A 37 -10.23 -1.39 -12.58
CA ALA A 37 -9.39 -2.45 -13.09
C ALA A 37 -7.96 -2.19 -12.58
N LYS A 38 -7.14 -3.24 -12.56
CA LYS A 38 -5.71 -3.11 -12.26
C LYS A 38 -5.05 -2.26 -13.36
N ASP A 39 -4.28 -1.26 -12.96
CA ASP A 39 -3.49 -0.47 -13.90
C ASP A 39 -2.22 -1.22 -14.32
N ALA A 40 -1.75 -1.01 -15.55
CA ALA A 40 -0.47 -1.58 -16.00
C ALA A 40 0.71 -1.04 -15.18
N ASP A 41 0.56 0.16 -14.63
CA ASP A 41 1.51 0.80 -13.74
C ASP A 41 1.42 0.29 -12.30
N ASP A 42 0.48 -0.60 -11.96
CA ASP A 42 0.40 -1.22 -10.63
C ASP A 42 1.43 -2.34 -10.44
N PHE A 43 2.15 -2.28 -9.33
CA PHE A 43 3.19 -3.25 -8.97
C PHE A 43 3.22 -3.54 -7.47
N TRP A 44 3.75 -4.72 -7.15
CA TRP A 44 4.08 -5.10 -5.78
C TRP A 44 5.43 -4.50 -5.39
N THR A 45 5.56 -4.07 -4.15
CA THR A 45 6.81 -3.57 -3.56
C THR A 45 6.91 -4.05 -2.13
N VAL A 46 8.11 -4.14 -1.57
CA VAL A 46 8.26 -4.42 -0.15
C VAL A 46 8.13 -3.12 0.62
N HIS A 47 7.15 -3.06 1.52
CA HIS A 47 7.04 -1.99 2.49
C HIS A 47 7.96 -2.29 3.67
N VAL A 48 8.81 -1.33 4.06
CA VAL A 48 9.74 -1.48 5.17
C VAL A 48 9.22 -0.67 6.35
N TYR A 49 9.02 -1.34 7.48
CA TYR A 49 8.66 -0.67 8.72
C TYR A 49 9.80 0.20 9.25
N LEU A 50 9.40 1.30 9.89
CA LEU A 50 10.27 2.29 10.49
C LEU A 50 10.27 2.15 12.03
N PRO A 51 11.38 2.50 12.70
CA PRO A 51 11.40 2.65 14.15
C PRO A 51 10.49 3.81 14.60
N ALA A 52 9.95 3.71 15.81
CA ALA A 52 9.12 4.76 16.39
C ALA A 52 9.89 6.06 16.71
N THR A 53 11.22 5.99 16.85
CA THR A 53 12.10 7.13 17.16
C THR A 53 13.34 7.10 16.27
N ILE A 54 13.99 8.25 16.10
CA ILE A 54 15.15 8.40 15.22
C ILE A 54 16.32 7.49 15.57
N ASP A 55 16.56 7.23 16.86
CA ASP A 55 17.61 6.32 17.34
C ASP A 55 17.09 4.90 17.64
N GLY A 56 15.81 4.64 17.36
CA GLY A 56 15.17 3.36 17.65
C GLY A 56 15.83 2.17 16.94
N PRO A 57 15.73 0.97 17.50
CA PRO A 57 16.31 -0.24 16.92
C PRO A 57 15.63 -0.63 15.60
N LEU A 58 16.42 -0.81 14.53
CA LEU A 58 15.89 -1.15 13.20
C LEU A 58 15.25 -2.54 13.14
N ASN A 59 15.73 -3.50 13.94
CA ASN A 59 15.20 -4.85 14.01
C ASN A 59 13.90 -4.98 14.84
N ARG A 60 13.41 -3.89 15.43
CA ARG A 60 12.11 -3.82 16.12
C ARG A 60 11.23 -2.71 15.56
N ALA A 61 11.48 -2.32 14.32
CA ALA A 61 10.67 -1.36 13.60
C ALA A 61 9.23 -1.87 13.46
N ALA A 62 8.26 -0.99 13.72
CA ALA A 62 6.85 -1.37 13.80
C ALA A 62 5.89 -0.31 13.23
N THR A 63 6.39 0.83 12.77
CA THR A 63 5.56 1.90 12.22
C THR A 63 5.61 1.89 10.70
N GLY A 64 4.44 1.97 10.05
CA GLY A 64 4.39 2.07 8.58
C GLY A 64 4.81 3.44 8.04
N LEU A 65 4.74 4.46 8.90
CA LEU A 65 5.09 5.85 8.60
C LEU A 65 6.02 6.37 9.69
N GLY A 66 6.89 7.31 9.32
CA GLY A 66 7.79 8.01 10.22
C GLY A 66 8.07 9.41 9.72
N SER A 67 8.96 10.12 10.42
CA SER A 67 9.49 11.39 9.92
C SER A 67 10.47 11.14 8.76
N ARG A 68 10.81 12.20 8.03
CA ARG A 68 11.75 12.11 6.90
C ARG A 68 13.12 11.61 7.35
N GLU A 69 13.57 12.09 8.50
CA GLU A 69 14.87 11.76 9.09
C GLU A 69 14.94 10.25 9.42
N ILE A 70 13.85 9.67 9.94
CA ILE A 70 13.76 8.23 10.20
C ILE A 70 13.80 7.44 8.90
N ALA A 71 13.03 7.87 7.89
CA ALA A 71 13.03 7.23 6.58
C ALA A 71 14.40 7.27 5.89
N ASP A 72 15.10 8.40 5.98
CA ASP A 72 16.45 8.57 5.42
C ASP A 72 17.48 7.68 6.15
N ARG A 73 17.41 7.57 7.49
CA ARG A 73 18.25 6.65 8.27
C ARG A 73 18.04 5.19 7.86
N VAL A 74 16.79 4.75 7.74
CA VAL A 74 16.47 3.37 7.32
C VAL A 74 16.94 3.12 5.88
N THR A 75 16.79 4.11 5.01
CA THR A 75 17.27 4.07 3.62
C THR A 75 18.79 3.90 3.55
N ALA A 76 19.56 4.64 4.36
CA ALA A 76 21.01 4.47 4.44
C ALA A 76 21.39 3.05 4.88
N ALA A 77 20.77 2.53 5.95
CA ALA A 77 21.03 1.18 6.44
C ALA A 77 20.66 0.06 5.44
N LEU A 78 19.65 0.28 4.59
CA LEU A 78 19.30 -0.64 3.51
C LEU A 78 20.30 -0.60 2.35
N ARG A 79 20.80 0.59 2.00
CA ARG A 79 21.84 0.75 0.97
C ARG A 79 23.16 0.10 1.38
N GLU A 80 23.55 0.21 2.64
CA GLU A 80 24.72 -0.49 3.19
C GLU A 80 24.62 -2.01 3.04
N LYS A 81 23.38 -2.55 2.99
CA LYS A 81 23.11 -3.97 2.76
C LYS A 81 22.91 -4.33 1.29
N GLY A 82 23.13 -3.38 0.37
CA GLY A 82 23.02 -3.59 -1.08
C GLY A 82 21.59 -3.54 -1.63
N PHE A 83 20.64 -2.97 -0.89
CA PHE A 83 19.29 -2.71 -1.41
C PHE A 83 19.20 -1.33 -2.04
N GLU A 84 18.26 -1.17 -2.98
CA GLU A 84 17.89 0.11 -3.60
C GLU A 84 16.52 0.60 -3.09
N PRO A 85 16.46 1.20 -1.88
CA PRO A 85 15.24 1.73 -1.30
C PRO A 85 14.80 3.05 -1.96
N ARG A 86 13.49 3.26 -1.97
CA ARG A 86 12.83 4.50 -2.36
C ARG A 86 12.08 5.07 -1.16
N VAL A 87 12.33 6.35 -0.87
CA VAL A 87 11.59 7.13 0.12
C VAL A 87 10.46 7.85 -0.59
N GLU A 88 9.24 7.74 -0.05
CA GLU A 88 8.07 8.41 -0.60
C GLU A 88 7.38 9.21 0.52
N GLN A 89 7.01 10.44 0.22
CA GLN A 89 6.13 11.23 1.06
C GLN A 89 4.69 10.74 0.88
N VAL A 90 3.97 10.61 1.99
CA VAL A 90 2.54 10.31 1.99
C VAL A 90 1.80 11.56 2.41
N ASP A 91 0.93 12.03 1.52
CA ASP A 91 0.12 13.22 1.74
C ASP A 91 -1.27 12.83 2.23
N LEU A 92 -1.78 13.63 3.16
CA LEU A 92 -3.17 13.65 3.57
C LEU A 92 -3.92 14.63 2.66
N PRO A 93 -4.92 14.17 1.89
CA PRO A 93 -5.78 15.07 1.11
C PRO A 93 -6.50 16.08 2.02
N ALA A 94 -6.86 17.23 1.45
CA ALA A 94 -7.77 18.15 2.13
C ALA A 94 -9.20 17.59 2.11
N PHE A 95 -9.83 17.54 3.27
CA PHE A 95 -11.24 17.20 3.44
C PHE A 95 -12.02 18.44 3.91
N ALA A 96 -13.35 18.38 3.88
CA ALA A 96 -14.20 19.53 4.22
C ALA A 96 -13.96 20.08 5.64
N ASP A 97 -13.57 19.21 6.56
CA ASP A 97 -13.37 19.49 7.98
C ASP A 97 -11.88 19.51 8.39
N ARG A 98 -10.97 19.13 7.48
CA ARG A 98 -9.55 18.97 7.79
C ARG A 98 -8.67 19.46 6.64
N PRO A 99 -7.78 20.46 6.87
CA PRO A 99 -6.83 20.86 5.84
C PRO A 99 -5.90 19.69 5.51
N GLY A 100 -5.48 19.63 4.24
CA GLY A 100 -4.48 18.67 3.81
C GLY A 100 -3.12 18.93 4.44
N GLY A 101 -2.19 18.00 4.23
CA GLY A 101 -0.83 18.14 4.73
C GLY A 101 -0.02 16.87 4.56
N VAL A 102 1.17 16.83 5.16
CA VAL A 102 2.03 15.65 5.12
C VAL A 102 1.61 14.68 6.22
N LEU A 103 1.32 13.43 5.87
CA LEU A 103 1.03 12.37 6.82
C LEU A 103 2.33 11.72 7.34
N GLY A 104 3.36 11.64 6.50
CA GLY A 104 4.68 11.15 6.88
C GLY A 104 5.45 10.62 5.67
N TRP A 105 6.47 9.80 5.93
CA TRP A 105 7.30 9.18 4.91
C TRP A 105 7.32 7.66 5.07
N ILE A 106 7.33 6.96 3.93
CA ILE A 106 7.45 5.49 3.84
C ILE A 106 8.72 5.11 3.09
N VAL A 107 9.24 3.92 3.40
CA VAL A 107 10.36 3.31 2.67
C VAL A 107 9.88 2.05 1.96
N ARG A 108 10.16 1.98 0.66
CA ARG A 108 9.77 0.88 -0.23
C ARG A 108 10.96 0.32 -0.98
N VAL A 109 10.97 -0.98 -1.24
CA VAL A 109 12.06 -1.66 -1.96
C VAL A 109 11.53 -2.47 -3.13
N GLY A 110 12.10 -2.23 -4.31
CA GLY A 110 11.84 -2.99 -5.51
C GLY A 110 10.47 -2.75 -6.15
N ARG A 111 10.28 -3.39 -7.30
CA ARG A 111 9.06 -3.39 -8.11
C ARG A 111 8.88 -4.79 -8.68
N TYR A 112 7.76 -5.43 -8.36
CA TYR A 112 7.52 -6.85 -8.63
C TYR A 112 6.15 -7.06 -9.27
N ALA A 113 6.06 -8.05 -10.16
CA ALA A 113 4.81 -8.38 -10.85
C ALA A 113 3.81 -9.14 -9.95
N SER A 114 4.28 -9.82 -8.90
CA SER A 114 3.44 -10.63 -8.01
C SER A 114 3.83 -10.50 -6.54
N ALA A 115 2.86 -10.74 -5.65
CA ALA A 115 3.05 -10.77 -4.20
C ALA A 115 3.87 -11.98 -3.73
N ALA A 116 3.96 -13.04 -4.54
CA ALA A 116 4.68 -14.26 -4.22
C ALA A 116 6.20 -14.15 -4.41
N VAL A 117 6.72 -12.94 -4.58
CA VAL A 117 8.15 -12.71 -4.73
C VAL A 117 8.91 -13.16 -3.49
N ASP A 118 9.96 -13.94 -3.70
CA ASP A 118 10.80 -14.48 -2.64
C ASP A 118 11.79 -13.42 -2.13
N VAL A 119 11.39 -12.68 -1.09
CA VAL A 119 12.17 -11.56 -0.53
C VAL A 119 13.03 -11.96 0.67
N ARG A 120 13.59 -13.18 0.68
CA ARG A 120 14.38 -13.73 1.81
C ARG A 120 15.54 -12.84 2.25
N GLY A 121 16.12 -12.04 1.36
CA GLY A 121 17.14 -11.05 1.71
C GLY A 121 16.62 -9.88 2.57
N VAL A 122 15.34 -9.50 2.44
CA VAL A 122 14.72 -8.40 3.19
C VAL A 122 14.14 -8.89 4.53
N ARG A 123 13.77 -10.17 4.63
CA ARG A 123 13.17 -10.79 5.83
C ARG A 123 14.21 -11.23 6.89
N GLY A 124 15.50 -10.96 6.68
CA GLY A 124 16.62 -11.43 7.52
C GLY A 124 16.77 -10.79 8.91
N ALA A 125 15.71 -10.27 9.53
CA ALA A 125 15.74 -9.68 10.87
C ALA A 125 14.75 -10.32 11.87
N GLU A 126 14.09 -11.42 11.51
CA GLU A 126 13.18 -12.13 12.41
C GLU A 126 13.83 -13.42 12.94
N PRO A 127 14.09 -13.54 14.26
CA PRO A 127 14.45 -14.82 14.84
C PRO A 127 13.24 -15.74 14.76
N GLN A 128 13.47 -16.96 14.25
CA GLN A 128 12.50 -18.06 14.17
C GLN A 128 11.64 -18.15 15.44
N MET A 129 10.34 -17.89 15.33
CA MET A 129 9.35 -18.24 16.33
C MET A 129 7.98 -18.43 15.68
N GLY A 130 7.48 -19.66 15.73
CA GLY A 130 6.03 -19.92 15.65
C GLY A 130 5.49 -20.31 14.28
N THR A 131 5.63 -21.58 13.91
CA THR A 131 4.62 -22.26 13.10
C THR A 131 3.23 -22.11 13.72
N GLU A 132 2.37 -21.27 13.14
CA GLU A 132 0.92 -21.45 13.29
C GLU A 132 0.26 -21.44 11.91
N ARG A 133 0.09 -22.65 11.36
CA ARG A 133 -0.85 -22.90 10.28
C ARG A 133 -2.25 -22.81 10.88
N ARG A 134 -3.00 -21.73 10.63
CA ARG A 134 -4.46 -21.76 10.77
C ARG A 134 -5.12 -21.58 9.41
N ALA A 135 -5.39 -22.73 8.79
CA ALA A 135 -6.50 -22.84 7.88
C ALA A 135 -7.79 -22.83 8.70
N HIS A 136 -8.66 -21.84 8.49
CA HIS A 136 -10.07 -21.96 8.85
C HIS A 136 -10.92 -21.65 7.62
N LEU A 137 -11.15 -22.71 6.85
CA LEU A 137 -12.21 -22.77 5.86
C LEU A 137 -13.35 -23.59 6.45
N ARG A 138 -14.44 -22.92 6.83
CA ARG A 138 -15.81 -23.44 6.67
C ARG A 138 -16.82 -22.39 7.15
N TRP A 139 -17.70 -21.99 6.24
CA TRP A 139 -19.09 -21.80 6.60
C TRP A 139 -19.96 -22.39 5.49
N ARG A 140 -20.90 -23.25 5.91
CA ARG A 140 -22.00 -23.80 5.11
C ARG A 140 -23.30 -23.27 5.71
N GLY A 141 -24.24 -22.91 4.85
CA GLY A 141 -25.67 -22.77 5.15
C GLY A 141 -26.34 -21.96 4.03
N THR A 142 -27.49 -22.32 3.48
CA THR A 142 -28.33 -23.52 3.50
C THR A 142 -28.94 -23.59 2.10
#